data_AF-A0A4Y6IDQ9-F1
#
_entry.id   AF-A0A4Y6IDQ9-F1
#
_cell.length_a   1.000
_cell.length_b   1.000
_cell.length_c   1.000
_cell.angle_alpha   90.00
_cell.angle_beta   90.00
_cell.angle_gamma   90.00
#
_symmetry.space_group_name_H-M   'P 1'
#
loop_
_entity.id
_entity.type
_entity.pdbx_description
1 polymer ?
#
loop_
_entity_poly.entity_id
_entity_poly.type
_entity_poly.pdbx_seq_one_letter_code
_entity_poly.pdbx_strand_id
1 'polypeptide(L)'
;MKTMCSALLALMMSFSVWAMDLTEAKSEGFLGEQRNGYLGVVNANAAAEAIMQQVNAKRLAAFSKIASQNGISVDDVAALAAQKAIASAPAGTYVQTSSGQWLKK
;
A
#
# COMPACT_ATOMS: atom_id res chain seq x y z
N MET A 1 -42.13 -31.38 -36.96
CA MET A 1 -42.01 -31.81 -35.54
C MET A 1 -40.77 -32.68 -35.45
N LYS A 2 -39.74 -32.44 -34.62
CA LYS A 2 -39.52 -31.58 -33.47
C LYS A 2 -37.98 -31.54 -33.29
N THR A 3 -37.45 -30.39 -32.85
CA THR A 3 -36.33 -30.23 -31.88
C THR A 3 -35.02 -31.03 -32.13
N MET A 4 -33.82 -30.45 -32.15
CA MET A 4 -33.36 -29.25 -31.46
C MET A 4 -31.95 -28.96 -32.00
N CYS A 5 -31.75 -27.79 -32.59
CA CYS A 5 -30.46 -27.12 -32.48
C CYS A 5 -30.27 -26.78 -30.99
N SER A 6 -29.18 -27.22 -30.38
CA SER A 6 -28.68 -26.58 -29.16
C SER A 6 -27.17 -26.63 -29.19
N ALA A 7 -26.62 -25.51 -29.65
CA ALA A 7 -25.22 -25.23 -29.75
C ALA A 7 -24.59 -25.14 -28.35
N LEU A 8 -23.43 -25.77 -28.23
CA LEU A 8 -22.21 -25.30 -27.59
C LEU A 8 -22.25 -23.82 -27.14
N LEU A 9 -22.32 -23.55 -25.82
CA LEU A 9 -21.79 -22.32 -25.21
C LEU A 9 -21.76 -22.41 -23.67
N ALA A 10 -20.71 -23.01 -23.11
CA ALA A 10 -20.34 -22.79 -21.70
C ALA A 10 -19.11 -21.89 -21.69
N LEU A 11 -19.33 -20.63 -21.33
CA LEU A 11 -18.40 -19.50 -21.35
C LEU A 11 -17.08 -19.82 -20.64
N MET A 12 -15.97 -19.54 -21.33
CA MET A 12 -14.69 -19.26 -20.69
C MET A 12 -14.77 -17.91 -20.00
N MET A 13 -15.06 -17.89 -18.70
CA MET A 13 -14.86 -16.70 -17.88
C MET A 13 -13.37 -16.59 -17.55
N SER A 14 -12.63 -15.83 -18.35
CA SER A 14 -11.27 -15.41 -18.02
C SER A 14 -11.34 -14.44 -16.84
N PHE A 15 -10.95 -14.89 -15.65
CA PHE A 15 -10.70 -13.99 -14.53
C PHE A 15 -9.42 -13.20 -14.84
N SER A 16 -9.54 -11.91 -15.12
CA SER A 16 -8.38 -11.02 -15.14
C SER A 16 -7.84 -10.92 -13.72
N VAL A 17 -6.63 -11.46 -13.48
CA VAL A 17 -5.92 -11.21 -12.22
C VAL A 17 -5.29 -9.82 -12.33
N TRP A 18 -5.82 -8.86 -11.60
CA TRP A 18 -5.21 -7.53 -11.51
C TRP A 18 -4.06 -7.60 -10.51
N ALA A 19 -2.94 -6.93 -10.82
CA ALA A 19 -1.83 -6.82 -9.89
C ALA A 19 -2.23 -5.84 -8.78
N MET A 20 -2.06 -6.26 -7.52
CA MET A 20 -2.35 -5.42 -6.36
C MET A 20 -1.53 -4.12 -6.42
N ASP A 21 -2.18 -2.99 -6.14
CA ASP A 21 -1.48 -1.71 -6.00
C ASP A 21 -1.33 -1.27 -4.53
N LEU A 22 -0.66 -0.13 -4.30
CA LEU A 22 -0.46 0.40 -2.95
C LEU A 22 -1.78 0.77 -2.26
N THR A 23 -2.75 1.28 -3.01
CA THR A 23 -4.03 1.72 -2.45
C THR A 23 -4.80 0.51 -1.95
N GLU A 24 -4.87 -0.54 -2.77
CA GLU A 24 -5.47 -1.83 -2.44
C GLU A 24 -4.76 -2.47 -1.25
N ALA A 25 -3.43 -2.52 -1.25
CA ALA A 25 -2.66 -3.09 -0.14
C ALA A 25 -2.94 -2.37 1.20
N LYS A 26 -3.21 -1.06 1.17
CA LYS A 26 -3.57 -0.28 2.36
C LYS A 26 -5.04 -0.42 2.76
N SER A 27 -5.96 -0.47 1.80
CA SER A 27 -7.40 -0.59 2.06
C SER A 27 -7.77 -1.98 2.56
N GLU A 28 -7.12 -3.03 2.03
CA GLU A 28 -7.24 -4.41 2.50
C GLU A 28 -6.52 -4.64 3.84
N GLY A 29 -5.74 -3.66 4.29
CA GLY A 29 -5.09 -3.71 5.59
C GLY A 29 -3.86 -4.60 5.65
N PHE A 30 -3.20 -4.86 4.52
CA PHE A 30 -1.89 -5.50 4.50
C PHE A 30 -0.79 -4.53 4.87
N LEU A 31 -0.91 -3.26 4.45
CA LEU A 31 0.08 -2.22 4.73
C LEU A 31 -0.51 -1.05 5.52
N GLY A 32 0.34 -0.41 6.33
CA GLY A 32 0.01 0.79 7.09
C GLY A 32 1.13 1.83 7.08
N GLU A 33 0.79 3.09 7.40
CA GLU A 33 1.78 4.17 7.53
C GLU A 33 2.45 4.14 8.90
N GLN A 34 3.77 4.04 8.92
CA GLN A 34 4.57 4.11 10.15
C GLN A 34 4.94 5.54 10.50
N ARG A 35 5.29 5.77 11.77
CA ARG A 35 5.71 7.09 12.26
C ARG A 35 7.09 7.54 11.78
N ASN A 36 7.88 6.61 11.26
CA ASN A 36 9.19 6.86 10.67
C ASN A 36 9.12 7.27 9.19
N GLY A 37 7.93 7.46 8.63
CA GLY A 37 7.74 7.91 7.24
C GLY A 37 7.70 6.80 6.20
N TYR A 38 7.77 5.53 6.62
CA TYR A 38 7.73 4.37 5.73
C TYR A 38 6.42 3.58 5.88
N LEU A 39 6.19 2.65 4.96
CA LEU A 39 5.13 1.65 5.08
C LEU A 39 5.61 0.47 5.92
N GLY A 40 4.69 -0.14 6.68
CA GLY A 40 4.92 -1.38 7.42
C GLY A 40 3.86 -2.42 7.09
N VAL A 41 4.21 -3.69 7.30
CA VAL A 41 3.27 -4.81 7.22
C VAL A 41 2.37 -4.81 8.45
N VAL A 42 1.07 -4.80 8.20
CA VAL A 42 0.01 -4.93 9.21
C VAL A 42 -0.46 -6.39 9.25
N ASN A 43 -0.77 -6.94 8.08
CA ASN A 43 -1.12 -8.33 7.87
C ASN A 43 -0.26 -8.90 6.74
N ALA A 44 0.28 -10.11 6.93
CA ALA A 44 1.20 -10.72 5.99
C ALA A 44 0.55 -10.98 4.62
N ASN A 45 1.21 -10.51 3.56
CA ASN A 45 0.83 -10.74 2.18
C ASN A 45 2.06 -10.48 1.29
N ALA A 46 2.50 -11.49 0.53
CA ALA A 46 3.73 -11.41 -0.24
C ALA A 46 3.69 -10.32 -1.34
N ALA A 47 2.53 -10.11 -1.98
CA ALA A 47 2.38 -9.05 -2.98
C ALA A 47 2.46 -7.67 -2.33
N ALA A 48 1.79 -7.49 -1.19
CA ALA A 48 1.85 -6.26 -0.42
C ALA A 48 3.27 -5.98 0.11
N GLU A 49 4.01 -6.99 0.54
CA GLU A 49 5.40 -6.84 0.99
C GLU A 49 6.32 -6.36 -0.15
N ALA A 50 6.14 -6.88 -1.37
CA ALA A 50 6.89 -6.40 -2.53
C ALA A 50 6.56 -4.93 -2.85
N ILE A 51 5.29 -4.53 -2.74
CA ILE A 51 4.85 -3.14 -2.90
C ILE A 51 5.49 -2.26 -1.82
N MET A 52 5.46 -2.69 -0.56
CA MET A 52 6.07 -1.99 0.57
C MET A 52 7.55 -1.74 0.31
N GLN A 53 8.32 -2.76 -0.08
CA GLN A 53 9.74 -2.64 -0.38
C GLN A 53 10.00 -1.63 -1.49
N GLN A 54 9.24 -1.73 -2.60
CA GLN A 54 9.38 -0.82 -3.73
C GLN A 54 9.08 0.64 -3.34
N VAL A 55 8.01 0.87 -2.58
CA VAL A 55 7.61 2.22 -2.14
C VAL A 55 8.59 2.77 -1.11
N ASN A 56 9.05 1.97 -0.16
CA ASN A 56 10.01 2.40 0.86
C ASN A 56 11.36 2.76 0.24
N ALA A 57 11.83 2.03 -0.78
CA ALA A 57 13.03 2.40 -1.54
C ALA A 57 12.87 3.76 -2.25
N LYS A 58 11.72 4.00 -2.89
CA LYS A 58 11.40 5.29 -3.53
C LYS A 58 11.36 6.43 -2.49
N ARG A 59 10.74 6.19 -1.32
CA ARG A 59 10.68 7.15 -0.21
C ARG A 59 12.08 7.48 0.31
N LEU A 60 12.91 6.47 0.56
CA LEU A 60 14.28 6.69 1.03
C LEU A 60 15.09 7.55 0.05
N ALA A 61 15.01 7.26 -1.25
CA ALA A 61 15.70 8.06 -2.27
C ALA A 61 15.21 9.51 -2.29
N ALA A 62 13.89 9.72 -2.21
CA ALA A 62 13.29 11.05 -2.16
C ALA A 62 13.68 11.81 -0.88
N PHE A 63 13.60 11.16 0.28
CA PHE A 63 13.95 11.76 1.55
C PHE A 63 15.43 12.12 1.60
N SER A 64 16.31 11.24 1.12
CA SER A 64 17.76 11.49 1.01
C SER A 64 18.07 12.71 0.15
N LYS A 65 17.38 12.84 -0.99
CA LYS A 65 17.53 14.01 -1.87
C LYS A 65 17.11 15.30 -1.16
N ILE A 66 15.94 15.31 -0.52
CA ILE A 66 15.43 16.48 0.20
C ILE A 66 16.35 16.85 1.37
N ALA A 67 16.77 15.85 2.15
CA ALA A 67 17.68 16.02 3.27
C ALA A 67 18.99 16.69 2.84
N SER A 68 19.61 16.17 1.78
CA SER A 68 20.84 16.74 1.21
C SER A 68 20.64 18.18 0.70
N GLN A 69 19.52 18.48 0.05
CA GLN A 69 19.23 19.82 -0.48
C GLN A 69 19.00 20.86 0.64
N ASN A 70 18.51 20.44 1.80
CA ASN A 70 18.12 21.33 2.89
C ASN A 70 19.09 21.28 4.08
N GLY A 71 20.13 20.43 4.03
CA GLY A 71 21.10 20.29 5.13
C GLY A 71 20.50 19.73 6.43
N ILE A 72 19.47 18.88 6.32
CA ILE A 72 18.80 18.23 7.46
C ILE A 72 18.94 16.70 7.37
N SER A 73 18.53 15.98 8.41
CA SER A 73 18.59 14.51 8.38
C SER A 73 17.48 13.89 7.53
N VAL A 74 17.71 12.67 7.05
CA VAL A 74 16.68 11.88 6.36
C VAL A 74 15.50 11.61 7.28
N ASP A 75 15.76 11.38 8.56
CA ASP A 75 14.74 11.08 9.56
C ASP A 75 13.82 12.29 9.82
N ASP A 76 14.36 13.51 9.80
CA ASP A 76 13.56 14.74 9.91
C ASP A 76 12.58 14.86 8.73
N VAL A 77 13.07 14.63 7.50
CA VAL A 77 12.23 14.63 6.30
C VAL A 77 11.16 13.54 6.39
N ALA A 78 11.55 12.34 6.80
CA ALA A 78 10.67 11.19 6.91
C ALA A 78 9.59 11.41 7.98
N ALA A 79 9.93 12.05 9.11
CA ALA A 79 8.98 12.41 10.16
C ALA A 79 7.94 13.42 9.68
N LEU A 80 8.32 14.43 8.89
CA LEU A 80 7.38 15.37 8.28
C LEU A 80 6.47 14.67 7.27
N ALA A 81 7.04 13.78 6.44
CA ALA A 81 6.28 12.97 5.50
C ALA A 81 5.28 12.04 6.23
N ALA A 82 5.70 11.43 7.34
CA ALA A 82 4.84 10.58 8.18
C ALA A 82 3.64 11.35 8.72
N GLN A 83 3.87 12.54 9.29
CA GLN A 83 2.79 13.38 9.82
C GLN A 83 1.73 13.66 8.74
N LYS A 84 2.18 14.04 7.54
CA LYS A 84 1.27 14.27 6.40
C LYS A 84 0.56 12.99 5.98
N ALA A 85 1.27 11.88 5.83
CA ALA A 85 0.70 10.61 5.39
C ALA A 85 -0.36 10.07 6.37
N ILE A 86 -0.10 10.17 7.68
CA ILE A 86 -1.03 9.75 8.74
C ILE A 86 -2.25 10.69 8.80
N ALA A 87 -2.04 12.00 8.71
CA ALA A 87 -3.12 12.98 8.68
C ALA A 87 -4.05 12.78 7.46
N SER A 88 -3.47 12.48 6.30
CA SER A 88 -4.19 12.23 5.04
C SER A 88 -4.63 10.77 4.85
N ALA A 89 -4.33 9.86 5.78
CA ALA A 89 -4.74 8.47 5.67
C ALA A 89 -6.27 8.36 5.57
N PRO A 90 -6.83 7.66 4.57
CA PRO A 90 -8.27 7.43 4.46
C PRO A 90 -8.80 6.63 5.66
N ALA A 91 -10.07 6.83 5.99
CA ALA A 91 -10.77 5.98 6.94
C ALA A 91 -10.72 4.51 6.48
N GLY A 92 -10.59 3.59 7.42
CA GLY A 92 -10.43 2.16 7.17
C GLY A 92 -9.00 1.70 6.90
N THR A 93 -8.03 2.61 6.75
CA THR A 93 -6.60 2.26 6.60
C THR A 93 -5.86 2.28 7.93
N TYR A 94 -4.67 1.66 7.97
CA TYR A 94 -3.88 1.54 9.20
C TYR A 94 -2.77 2.58 9.30
N VAL A 95 -2.59 3.11 10.52
CA VAL A 95 -1.52 4.03 10.89
C VAL A 95 -0.89 3.58 12.21
N GLN A 96 0.40 3.80 12.37
CA GLN A 96 1.11 3.42 13.59
C GLN A 96 0.95 4.50 14.68
N THR A 97 0.55 4.08 15.88
CA THR A 97 0.44 4.93 17.07
C THR A 97 1.81 5.25 17.65
N SER A 98 1.86 6.20 18.61
CA SER A 98 3.09 6.51 19.36
C SER A 98 3.64 5.31 20.16
N SER A 99 2.78 4.36 20.55
CA SER A 99 3.18 3.11 21.21
C SER A 99 3.65 2.02 20.23
N GLY A 100 3.74 2.32 18.94
CA GLY A 100 4.17 1.39 17.90
C GLY A 100 3.08 0.41 17.43
N GLN A 101 1.87 0.51 17.98
CA GLN A 101 0.73 -0.35 17.61
C GLN A 101 0.04 0.14 16.34
N TRP A 102 -0.65 -0.76 15.65
CA TRP A 102 -1.47 -0.39 14.50
C TRP A 102 -2.86 0.08 14.95
N LEU A 103 -3.28 1.24 14.47
CA LEU A 103 -4.63 1.77 14.62
C LEU A 103 -5.30 1.82 13.25
N LYS A 104 -6.49 1.24 13.14
CA LYS A 104 -7.36 1.44 11.98
C LYS A 104 -8.07 2.80 12.15
N LYS A 105 -7.84 3.71 11.21
CA LYS A 105 -8.39 5.07 11.24
C LYS A 105 -9.85 5.12 10.83
#